data_AF-A0A147BDC9-F1
#
_entry.id   AF-A0A147BDC9-F1
#
_cell.length_a   1.000
_cell.length_b   1.000
_cell.length_c   1.000
_cell.angle_alpha   90.00
_cell.angle_beta   90.00
_cell.angle_gamma   90.00
#
_symmetry.space_group_name_H-M   'P 1'
#
loop_
_entity.id
_entity.type
_entity.pdbx_description
1 polymer ?
#
loop_
_entity_poly.entity_id
_entity_poly.type
_entity_poly.pdbx_seq_one_letter_code
_entity_poly.pdbx_strand_id
1 'polypeptide(L)'
;MRHKWKRMFLGLICVNLFSVFLMWTSLLESKCPCSHDESADSAAGPASAPPKSRIRQLGRIKSPDASSLEDDIAGRNVAIQSPLDNIYNLPNTLLTLVFREFEPFEHDLIETVRSFHTVFPRMPIVVFADGVPYPPIRFPADEFGLNVSVVSLAKDPSLPANATRLSSYIKTDMVMFAPDSVRMTQPAIVTTMVKHVYKHPGDMVAVRVAGEKRHCLLLDVNLKEWTLVYRKAAKKAESRCDAFAERHLLLAKCSLVLGLSDPMLRPFPQALHIQTALRGAKIHIIDDYVAQNGRTLFTTSHNRDKLRAATAARQARLYEEFGIKKVHLPGGEVEWHGCDRSTPRCFATVVDETPDYLYRGRWTPPCCLENLRRTARHVFAILERCKVRYWLEGGSLLGAARNHDIIPWDYDVDVGVYAEDVEGCEWLRNARRQSIVDADGFVWEKAVEGDFFRVQYSRANRVHVDIFPFRAKDGGIMTKDTWFPTHPQDCEFPERFLKPLTTILFVGVFASAPNNVTEFLEFKFGKGVLKKPQYPNPALLAYPKTR
;
A
#
# COMPACT_ATOMS: atom_id res chain seq x y z
N MET A 1 22.50 -52.74 -17.89
CA MET A 1 22.41 -51.39 -18.51
C MET A 1 22.40 -50.21 -17.52
N ARG A 2 21.92 -50.33 -16.27
CA ARG A 2 21.88 -49.22 -15.30
C ARG A 2 23.25 -48.71 -14.78
N HIS A 3 24.32 -49.52 -14.82
CA HIS A 3 25.64 -49.09 -14.34
C HIS A 3 26.43 -48.23 -15.33
N LYS A 4 26.16 -48.33 -16.65
CA LYS A 4 26.84 -47.50 -17.67
C LYS A 4 26.35 -46.05 -17.66
N TRP A 5 25.08 -45.82 -17.32
CA TRP A 5 24.49 -44.48 -17.28
C TRP A 5 24.97 -43.63 -16.09
N LYS A 6 25.22 -44.26 -14.92
CA LYS A 6 25.80 -43.54 -13.77
C LYS A 6 27.22 -43.03 -14.03
N ARG A 7 28.03 -43.77 -14.80
CA ARG A 7 29.40 -43.35 -15.18
C ARG A 7 29.41 -42.21 -16.21
N MET A 8 28.47 -42.21 -17.16
CA MET A 8 28.30 -41.08 -18.09
C MET A 8 27.81 -39.80 -17.40
N PHE A 9 26.90 -39.91 -16.43
CA PHE A 9 26.36 -38.74 -15.73
C PHE A 9 27.40 -38.08 -14.80
N LEU A 10 28.26 -38.88 -14.15
CA LEU A 10 29.38 -38.36 -13.37
C LEU A 10 30.43 -37.68 -14.27
N GLY A 11 30.68 -38.23 -15.46
CA GLY A 11 31.59 -37.63 -16.44
C GLY A 11 31.12 -36.26 -16.95
N LEU A 12 29.83 -36.09 -17.20
CA LEU A 12 29.27 -34.80 -17.66
C LEU A 12 29.33 -33.70 -16.58
N ILE A 13 29.17 -34.08 -15.31
CA ILE A 13 29.27 -33.14 -14.18
C ILE A 13 30.72 -32.69 -13.97
N CYS A 14 31.70 -33.60 -14.12
CA CYS A 14 33.12 -33.26 -14.03
C CYS A 14 33.58 -32.35 -15.17
N VAL A 15 33.07 -32.52 -16.40
CA VAL A 15 33.41 -31.64 -17.54
C VAL A 15 32.86 -30.23 -17.34
N ASN A 16 31.62 -30.07 -16.86
CA ASN A 16 31.04 -28.75 -16.59
C ASN A 16 31.76 -28.00 -15.45
N LEU A 17 32.17 -28.69 -14.39
CA LEU A 17 32.93 -28.07 -13.29
C LEU A 17 34.34 -27.64 -13.74
N PHE A 18 34.98 -28.38 -14.64
CA PHE A 18 36.29 -28.03 -15.19
C PHE A 18 36.21 -26.81 -16.13
N SER A 19 35.13 -26.68 -16.91
CA SER A 19 34.88 -25.51 -17.76
C SER A 19 34.61 -24.23 -16.97
N VAL A 20 33.89 -24.33 -15.85
CA VAL A 20 33.63 -23.18 -14.96
C VAL A 20 34.90 -22.76 -14.22
N PHE A 21 35.77 -23.70 -13.83
CA PHE A 21 37.06 -23.40 -13.22
C PHE A 21 38.02 -22.71 -14.20
N LEU A 22 38.09 -23.16 -15.45
CA LEU A 22 38.92 -22.54 -16.50
C LEU A 22 38.49 -21.11 -16.87
N MET A 23 37.17 -20.83 -16.90
CA MET A 23 36.68 -19.45 -17.09
C MET A 23 36.98 -18.54 -15.91
N TRP A 24 36.98 -19.08 -14.68
CA TRP A 24 37.30 -18.29 -13.49
C TRP A 24 38.79 -17.95 -13.43
N THR A 25 39.67 -18.87 -13.83
CA THR A 25 41.13 -18.62 -13.88
C THR A 25 41.53 -17.67 -15.00
N SER A 26 40.81 -17.64 -16.13
CA SER A 26 41.12 -16.70 -17.24
C SER A 26 40.66 -15.26 -16.99
N LEU A 27 39.81 -15.02 -15.99
CA LEU A 27 39.33 -13.68 -15.61
C LEU A 27 40.16 -13.01 -14.50
N LEU A 28 41.09 -13.74 -13.88
CA LEU A 28 42.00 -13.24 -12.84
C LEU A 28 43.40 -12.87 -13.37
N GLU A 29 43.69 -13.15 -14.64
CA GLU A 29 44.95 -12.78 -15.31
C GLU A 29 44.71 -11.81 -16.47
N SER A 30 44.27 -10.59 -16.15
CA SER A 30 44.48 -9.44 -17.03
C SER A 30 45.07 -8.29 -16.22
N LYS A 31 46.37 -8.39 -15.95
CA LYS A 31 47.18 -7.23 -15.59
C LYS A 31 47.33 -6.36 -16.83
N CYS A 32 46.86 -5.11 -16.75
CA CYS A 32 47.31 -4.06 -17.67
C CYS A 32 48.81 -3.80 -17.44
N PRO A 33 49.64 -3.78 -18.50
CA PRO A 33 51.05 -3.48 -18.36
C PRO A 33 51.32 -1.97 -18.41
N CYS A 34 52.26 -1.58 -17.56
CA CYS A 34 53.32 -0.61 -17.83
C CYS A 34 52.98 0.90 -17.80
N SER A 35 53.76 1.80 -17.19
CA SER A 35 54.88 1.73 -16.23
C SER A 35 55.59 3.09 -16.23
N HIS A 36 56.14 3.48 -15.07
CA HIS A 36 57.45 4.15 -14.89
C HIS A 36 57.59 5.61 -15.40
N ASP A 37 58.15 6.59 -14.67
CA ASP A 37 59.15 6.58 -13.60
C ASP A 37 59.19 7.91 -12.80
N GLU A 38 59.45 7.79 -11.50
CA GLU A 38 60.51 8.45 -10.68
C GLU A 38 60.78 9.97 -10.80
N SER A 39 61.23 10.74 -9.79
CA SER A 39 61.45 10.61 -8.34
C SER A 39 61.91 12.01 -7.84
N ALA A 40 61.68 12.29 -6.56
CA ALA A 40 62.47 13.13 -5.65
C ALA A 40 62.59 14.68 -5.80
N ASP A 41 62.27 15.31 -4.66
CA ASP A 41 62.92 16.43 -3.97
C ASP A 41 62.71 17.92 -4.34
N SER A 42 62.33 18.64 -3.26
CA SER A 42 62.75 19.99 -2.85
C SER A 42 61.94 21.23 -3.28
N ALA A 43 61.36 21.84 -2.23
CA ALA A 43 61.38 23.25 -1.83
C ALA A 43 60.95 24.41 -2.77
N ALA A 44 60.24 25.36 -2.12
CA ALA A 44 60.06 26.78 -2.41
C ALA A 44 58.98 27.20 -3.44
N GLY A 45 58.10 28.12 -3.02
CA GLY A 45 57.00 28.72 -3.82
C GLY A 45 57.46 29.77 -4.84
N PRO A 46 56.69 30.82 -5.20
CA PRO A 46 55.28 31.11 -4.95
C PRO A 46 54.43 31.16 -6.26
N ALA A 47 53.11 31.28 -6.07
CA ALA A 47 52.11 31.36 -7.13
C ALA A 47 52.28 32.59 -8.05
N SER A 48 52.14 32.36 -9.36
CA SER A 48 51.94 33.40 -10.38
C SER A 48 50.68 33.12 -11.20
N ALA A 49 49.96 34.19 -11.53
CA ALA A 49 48.64 34.23 -12.15
C ALA A 49 48.63 33.95 -13.66
N PRO A 50 47.45 33.66 -14.23
CA PRO A 50 47.08 34.21 -15.54
C PRO A 50 45.60 34.69 -15.56
N PRO A 51 45.00 35.14 -16.69
CA PRO A 51 44.72 36.56 -16.91
C PRO A 51 43.23 36.94 -16.98
N LYS A 52 43.03 38.25 -16.96
CA LYS A 52 41.77 39.03 -16.97
C LYS A 52 40.87 38.74 -18.17
N SER A 53 39.56 38.60 -17.92
CA SER A 53 38.51 38.91 -18.90
C SER A 53 37.57 39.99 -18.34
N ARG A 54 37.15 40.88 -19.25
CA ARG A 54 36.49 42.19 -19.01
C ARG A 54 35.08 42.05 -18.46
N ILE A 55 34.79 42.75 -17.36
CA ILE A 55 33.43 43.14 -16.95
C ILE A 55 33.22 44.61 -17.35
N ARG A 56 32.21 44.88 -18.17
CA ARG A 56 31.72 46.25 -18.44
C ARG A 56 30.72 46.64 -17.36
N GLN A 57 31.05 47.71 -16.63
CA GLN A 57 30.11 48.50 -15.82
C GLN A 57 29.23 49.39 -16.72
N LEU A 58 27.96 49.44 -16.39
CA LEU A 58 26.96 50.52 -16.59
C LEU A 58 25.79 50.07 -15.70
N GLY A 59 25.14 50.86 -14.84
CA GLY A 59 25.08 52.28 -14.57
C GLY A 59 23.84 52.41 -13.67
N ARG A 60 23.98 53.11 -12.56
CA ARG A 60 22.99 53.22 -11.47
C ARG A 60 21.79 54.05 -11.94
N ILE A 61 20.56 53.52 -11.91
CA ILE A 61 19.33 54.32 -12.11
C ILE A 61 18.31 53.98 -11.00
N LYS A 62 17.68 55.06 -10.52
CA LYS A 62 16.87 55.23 -9.30
C LYS A 62 15.51 54.52 -9.34
N SER A 63 15.01 54.20 -8.14
CA SER A 63 13.63 53.83 -7.81
C SER A 63 12.63 54.94 -8.17
N PRO A 64 11.42 54.62 -8.66
CA PRO A 64 10.36 55.60 -8.80
C PRO A 64 9.50 55.72 -7.53
N ASP A 65 9.13 56.96 -7.26
CA ASP A 65 8.31 57.44 -6.14
C ASP A 65 6.86 56.95 -6.19
N ALA A 66 6.32 56.74 -4.99
CA ALA A 66 4.91 56.59 -4.72
C ALA A 66 4.24 57.97 -4.65
N SER A 67 3.66 58.44 -5.76
CA SER A 67 2.59 59.45 -5.80
C SER A 67 2.16 59.71 -7.25
N SER A 68 1.17 58.96 -7.73
CA SER A 68 0.31 59.30 -8.88
C SER A 68 -0.73 58.20 -9.10
N LEU A 69 -1.38 57.78 -8.01
CA LEU A 69 -2.44 56.77 -8.03
C LEU A 69 -3.73 57.36 -7.47
N GLU A 70 -4.15 58.50 -7.99
CA GLU A 70 -5.45 59.11 -7.71
C GLU A 70 -5.72 60.09 -8.86
N ASP A 71 -6.50 59.62 -9.84
CA ASP A 71 -7.23 60.36 -10.89
C ASP A 71 -7.19 59.58 -12.21
N ASP A 72 -7.98 58.50 -12.29
CA ASP A 72 -8.55 57.97 -13.55
C ASP A 72 -9.63 56.90 -13.27
N ILE A 73 -10.44 57.09 -12.22
CA ILE A 73 -11.63 56.28 -11.94
C ILE A 73 -12.87 57.14 -12.22
N ALA A 74 -13.20 57.28 -13.51
CA ALA A 74 -14.55 57.67 -13.92
C ALA A 74 -14.84 57.16 -15.33
N GLY A 75 -15.61 56.07 -15.41
CA GLY A 75 -16.33 55.72 -16.65
C GLY A 75 -15.71 54.58 -17.46
N ARG A 76 -15.84 53.35 -16.97
CA ARG A 76 -16.05 52.16 -17.81
C ARG A 76 -16.71 51.08 -16.96
N ASN A 77 -18.04 51.01 -17.03
CA ASN A 77 -18.80 49.84 -16.64
C ASN A 77 -18.39 48.67 -17.55
N VAL A 78 -17.29 47.99 -17.19
CA VAL A 78 -17.01 46.64 -17.71
C VAL A 78 -17.79 45.71 -16.81
N ALA A 79 -18.94 45.26 -17.29
CA ALA A 79 -19.60 44.10 -16.71
C ALA A 79 -18.55 42.98 -16.63
N ILE A 80 -18.28 42.49 -15.43
CA ILE A 80 -17.44 41.32 -15.21
C ILE A 80 -18.17 40.16 -15.89
N GLN A 81 -17.81 39.87 -17.14
CA GLN A 81 -18.30 38.70 -17.85
C GLN A 81 -17.86 37.46 -17.07
N SER A 82 -18.83 36.61 -16.78
CA SER A 82 -18.55 35.30 -16.19
C SER A 82 -17.73 34.49 -17.20
N PRO A 83 -16.76 33.67 -16.78
CA PRO A 83 -16.08 32.73 -17.69
C PRO A 83 -17.05 31.80 -18.45
N LEU A 84 -18.31 31.74 -18.01
CA LEU A 84 -19.39 30.97 -18.62
C LEU A 84 -20.05 31.68 -19.81
N ASP A 85 -19.66 32.89 -20.20
CA ASP A 85 -20.37 33.64 -21.26
C ASP A 85 -20.01 33.19 -22.69
N ASN A 86 -19.02 32.29 -22.85
CA ASN A 86 -18.64 31.70 -24.15
C ASN A 86 -18.46 30.17 -24.07
N ILE A 87 -19.51 29.50 -23.58
CA ILE A 87 -19.56 28.07 -23.21
C ILE A 87 -19.00 27.10 -24.27
N TYR A 88 -19.15 27.41 -25.56
CA TYR A 88 -18.76 26.50 -26.65
C TYR A 88 -17.24 26.44 -26.89
N ASN A 89 -16.50 27.50 -26.55
CA ASN A 89 -15.03 27.51 -26.66
C ASN A 89 -14.33 27.13 -25.35
N LEU A 90 -15.05 27.12 -24.24
CA LEU A 90 -14.54 26.88 -22.90
C LEU A 90 -13.79 25.54 -22.75
N PRO A 91 -14.24 24.41 -23.36
CA PRO A 91 -13.51 23.14 -23.26
C PRO A 91 -12.13 23.14 -23.92
N ASN A 92 -11.93 23.95 -24.95
CA ASN A 92 -10.65 24.03 -25.66
C ASN A 92 -9.53 24.69 -24.82
N THR A 93 -9.88 25.45 -23.78
CA THR A 93 -8.91 26.22 -22.97
C THR A 93 -8.90 25.80 -21.50
N LEU A 94 -10.00 25.26 -20.98
CA LEU A 94 -10.12 24.88 -19.56
C LEU A 94 -9.88 23.39 -19.26
N LEU A 95 -9.83 22.53 -20.27
CA LEU A 95 -9.78 21.08 -20.07
C LEU A 95 -8.58 20.44 -20.76
N THR A 96 -7.92 19.50 -20.06
CA THR A 96 -7.02 18.51 -20.67
C THR A 96 -7.74 17.17 -20.64
N LEU A 97 -7.86 16.52 -21.80
CA LEU A 97 -8.37 15.16 -21.90
C LEU A 97 -7.23 14.17 -21.70
N VAL A 98 -7.46 13.19 -20.83
CA VAL A 98 -6.47 12.18 -20.47
C VAL A 98 -7.02 10.78 -20.76
N PHE A 99 -6.22 9.98 -21.45
CA PHE A 99 -6.40 8.55 -21.59
C PHE A 99 -5.35 7.83 -20.76
N ARG A 100 -5.81 6.94 -19.87
CA ARG A 100 -4.93 6.18 -18.98
C ARG A 100 -5.17 4.68 -19.02
N GLU A 101 -6.44 4.27 -19.11
CA GLU A 101 -6.81 2.85 -19.12
C GLU A 101 -6.99 2.36 -20.57
N PHE A 102 -5.96 1.68 -21.08
CA PHE A 102 -5.95 1.03 -22.39
C PHE A 102 -4.87 -0.07 -22.45
N GLU A 103 -4.93 -0.93 -23.46
CA GLU A 103 -3.93 -1.97 -23.70
C GLU A 103 -3.21 -1.79 -25.04
N PRO A 104 -1.86 -1.66 -25.07
CA PRO A 104 -1.13 -1.49 -26.32
C PRO A 104 -1.33 -2.63 -27.35
N PHE A 105 -1.64 -3.84 -26.88
CA PHE A 105 -1.81 -5.00 -27.76
C PHE A 105 -3.16 -5.05 -28.49
N GLU A 106 -4.17 -4.31 -28.01
CA GLU A 106 -5.47 -4.17 -28.66
C GLU A 106 -6.18 -2.94 -28.09
N HIS A 107 -6.33 -1.88 -28.90
CA HIS A 107 -6.94 -0.61 -28.50
C HIS A 107 -7.67 0.06 -29.66
N ASP A 108 -8.58 1.00 -29.34
CA ASP A 108 -9.33 1.84 -30.27
C ASP A 108 -8.97 3.33 -30.15
N LEU A 109 -7.85 3.62 -29.46
CA LEU A 109 -7.45 4.97 -29.07
C LEU A 109 -7.42 5.99 -30.21
N ILE A 110 -7.03 5.60 -31.43
CA ILE A 110 -6.94 6.52 -32.56
C ILE A 110 -8.32 7.07 -32.91
N GLU A 111 -9.31 6.18 -33.07
CA GLU A 111 -10.70 6.57 -33.35
C GLU A 111 -11.36 7.25 -32.15
N THR A 112 -11.05 6.80 -30.94
CA THR A 112 -11.52 7.46 -29.72
C THR A 112 -11.00 8.89 -29.66
N VAL A 113 -9.70 9.13 -29.75
CA VAL A 113 -9.10 10.48 -29.76
C VAL A 113 -9.66 11.32 -30.90
N ARG A 114 -9.80 10.75 -32.10
CA ARG A 114 -10.41 11.44 -33.25
C ARG A 114 -11.80 11.97 -32.91
N SER A 115 -12.65 11.15 -32.28
CA SER A 115 -14.01 11.59 -31.91
C SER A 115 -14.02 12.80 -30.95
N PHE A 116 -13.07 12.88 -30.01
CA PHE A 116 -12.95 14.05 -29.13
C PHE A 116 -12.31 15.24 -29.85
N HIS A 117 -11.30 15.00 -30.67
CA HIS A 117 -10.58 16.03 -31.42
C HIS A 117 -11.48 16.72 -32.45
N THR A 118 -12.31 15.97 -33.19
CA THR A 118 -13.28 16.53 -34.14
C THR A 118 -14.26 17.49 -33.45
N VAL A 119 -14.65 17.20 -32.21
CA VAL A 119 -15.57 18.04 -31.43
C VAL A 119 -14.83 19.22 -30.78
N PHE A 120 -13.60 19.00 -30.30
CA PHE A 120 -12.78 19.99 -29.60
C PHE A 120 -11.36 20.04 -30.17
N PRO A 121 -11.13 20.67 -31.33
CA PRO A 121 -9.86 20.58 -32.06
C PRO A 121 -8.66 21.16 -31.33
N ARG A 122 -8.87 22.07 -30.37
CA ARG A 122 -7.79 22.76 -29.63
C ARG A 122 -7.59 22.22 -28.22
N MET A 123 -8.46 21.32 -27.74
CA MET A 123 -8.35 20.74 -26.41
C MET A 123 -7.06 19.91 -26.31
N PRO A 124 -6.17 20.16 -25.34
CA PRO A 124 -5.02 19.29 -25.10
C PRO A 124 -5.46 17.85 -24.78
N ILE A 125 -4.87 16.87 -25.46
CA ILE A 125 -5.13 15.45 -25.26
C ILE A 125 -3.80 14.75 -24.91
N VAL A 126 -3.80 13.99 -23.82
CA VAL A 126 -2.62 13.28 -23.33
C VAL A 126 -2.95 11.81 -23.11
N VAL A 127 -2.17 10.92 -23.71
CA VAL A 127 -2.24 9.48 -23.50
C VAL A 127 -1.09 9.07 -22.58
N PHE A 128 -1.39 8.78 -21.32
CA PHE A 128 -0.39 8.33 -20.36
C PHE A 128 -0.25 6.81 -20.37
N ALA A 129 0.96 6.33 -20.59
CA ALA A 129 1.31 4.92 -20.61
C ALA A 129 2.38 4.60 -19.55
N ASP A 130 2.43 3.36 -19.06
CA ASP A 130 3.45 2.94 -18.09
C ASP A 130 4.87 3.00 -18.68
N GLY A 131 4.99 2.74 -19.97
CA GLY A 131 6.20 2.85 -20.77
C GLY A 131 5.84 3.28 -22.19
N VAL A 132 6.83 3.34 -23.09
CA VAL A 132 6.58 3.63 -24.51
C VAL A 132 5.68 2.52 -25.10
N PRO A 133 4.46 2.82 -25.60
CA PRO A 133 3.56 1.80 -26.13
C PRO A 133 4.16 1.07 -27.33
N TYR A 134 3.96 -0.25 -27.37
CA TYR A 134 4.29 -1.07 -28.53
C TYR A 134 3.11 -1.99 -28.90
N PRO A 135 2.66 -2.01 -30.17
CA PRO A 135 3.13 -1.19 -31.30
C PRO A 135 3.01 0.33 -31.05
N PRO A 136 3.84 1.18 -31.71
CA PRO A 136 3.82 2.62 -31.47
C PRO A 136 2.46 3.23 -31.79
N ILE A 137 1.88 3.95 -30.83
CA ILE A 137 0.66 4.71 -31.02
C ILE A 137 1.06 6.11 -31.48
N ARG A 138 0.59 6.52 -32.66
CA ARG A 138 0.94 7.82 -33.26
C ARG A 138 -0.31 8.58 -33.64
N PHE A 139 -0.24 9.89 -33.46
CA PHE A 139 -1.25 10.85 -33.87
C PHE A 139 -0.59 11.81 -34.86
N PRO A 140 -0.76 11.60 -36.18
CA PRO A 140 -0.17 12.44 -37.21
C PRO A 140 -0.59 13.92 -37.06
N ALA A 141 0.36 14.84 -37.16
CA ALA A 141 0.11 16.27 -36.90
C ALA A 141 -0.78 16.93 -37.96
N ASP A 142 -0.80 16.39 -39.18
CA ASP A 142 -1.71 16.77 -40.26
C ASP A 142 -3.17 16.46 -39.94
N GLU A 143 -3.43 15.42 -39.14
CA GLU A 143 -4.78 15.02 -38.75
C GLU A 143 -5.19 15.55 -37.37
N PHE A 144 -4.29 15.50 -36.39
CA PHE A 144 -4.60 15.75 -34.97
C PHE A 144 -3.99 17.05 -34.43
N GLY A 145 -3.24 17.80 -35.25
CA GLY A 145 -2.49 18.96 -34.79
C GLY A 145 -1.36 18.60 -33.80
N LEU A 146 -0.93 19.60 -33.02
CA LEU A 146 0.18 19.46 -32.06
C LEU A 146 -0.29 19.33 -30.60
N ASN A 147 -1.61 19.27 -30.37
CA ASN A 147 -2.22 19.21 -29.04
C ASN A 147 -2.45 17.78 -28.53
N VAL A 148 -2.08 16.75 -29.29
CA VAL A 148 -2.16 15.35 -28.86
C VAL A 148 -0.76 14.82 -28.56
N SER A 149 -0.58 14.23 -27.37
CA SER A 149 0.72 13.69 -26.95
C SER A 149 0.57 12.31 -26.32
N VAL A 150 1.56 11.45 -26.55
CA VAL A 150 1.71 10.15 -25.88
C VAL A 150 2.89 10.27 -24.92
N VAL A 151 2.64 10.05 -23.63
CA VAL A 151 3.62 10.28 -22.57
C VAL A 151 3.86 8.98 -21.81
N SER A 152 5.13 8.59 -21.74
CA SER A 152 5.58 7.47 -20.91
C SER A 152 5.82 7.95 -19.48
N LEU A 153 5.26 7.26 -18.50
CA LEU A 153 5.48 7.50 -17.08
C LEU A 153 6.68 6.70 -16.52
N ALA A 154 7.31 5.84 -17.34
CA ALA A 154 8.53 5.13 -16.97
C ALA A 154 9.65 6.11 -16.61
N LYS A 155 10.37 5.82 -15.53
CA LYS A 155 11.60 6.53 -15.18
C LYS A 155 12.68 6.15 -16.19
N ASP A 156 13.22 7.14 -16.88
CA ASP A 156 14.33 7.00 -17.81
C ASP A 156 15.48 7.91 -17.35
N PRO A 157 16.68 7.38 -17.05
CA PRO A 157 17.80 8.18 -16.56
C PRO A 157 18.32 9.21 -17.57
N SER A 158 17.97 9.09 -18.86
CA SER A 158 18.32 10.05 -19.90
C SER A 158 17.39 11.27 -19.96
N LEU A 159 16.21 11.19 -19.34
CA LEU A 159 15.19 12.24 -19.40
C LEU A 159 15.22 13.16 -18.17
N PRO A 160 14.88 14.44 -18.33
CA PRO A 160 14.76 15.36 -17.20
C PRO A 160 13.59 15.00 -16.28
N ALA A 161 13.66 15.44 -15.02
CA ALA A 161 12.65 15.14 -13.99
C ALA A 161 11.22 15.61 -14.33
N ASN A 162 11.07 16.59 -15.23
CA ASN A 162 9.76 17.06 -15.68
C ASN A 162 9.13 16.18 -16.77
N ALA A 163 9.88 15.25 -17.39
CA ALA A 163 9.40 14.39 -18.48
C ALA A 163 8.32 13.40 -18.03
N THR A 164 8.29 13.03 -16.75
CA THR A 164 7.26 12.15 -16.18
C THR A 164 6.28 12.89 -15.27
N ARG A 165 6.46 14.21 -15.09
CA ARG A 165 5.65 15.00 -14.16
C ARG A 165 4.31 15.37 -14.80
N LEU A 166 3.21 14.95 -14.18
CA LEU A 166 1.86 15.19 -14.71
C LEU A 166 1.55 16.68 -14.90
N SER A 167 2.01 17.55 -14.00
CA SER A 167 1.83 19.00 -14.10
C SER A 167 2.52 19.65 -15.30
N SER A 168 3.44 18.94 -15.96
CA SER A 168 4.07 19.41 -17.19
C SER A 168 3.17 19.24 -18.42
N TYR A 169 2.19 18.33 -18.34
CA TYR A 169 1.28 17.99 -19.44
C TYR A 169 -0.16 18.44 -19.16
N ILE A 170 -0.57 18.45 -17.89
CA ILE A 170 -1.88 18.92 -17.44
C ILE A 170 -1.71 20.35 -16.90
N LYS A 171 -1.96 21.34 -17.77
CA LYS A 171 -1.80 22.78 -17.47
C LYS A 171 -3.12 23.54 -17.31
N THR A 172 -4.22 22.88 -17.65
CA THR A 172 -5.56 23.47 -17.61
C THR A 172 -6.14 23.42 -16.20
N ASP A 173 -7.27 24.09 -15.98
CA ASP A 173 -7.96 24.15 -14.68
C ASP A 173 -8.70 22.84 -14.33
N MET A 174 -9.16 22.12 -15.35
CA MET A 174 -9.87 20.84 -15.20
C MET A 174 -9.22 19.75 -16.06
N VAL A 175 -9.39 18.49 -15.63
CA VAL A 175 -8.93 17.30 -16.35
C VAL A 175 -10.10 16.35 -16.52
N MET A 176 -10.29 15.89 -17.76
CA MET A 176 -11.30 14.89 -18.12
C MET A 176 -10.58 13.57 -18.44
N PHE A 177 -11.02 12.48 -17.82
CA PHE A 177 -10.57 11.15 -18.12
C PHE A 177 -11.59 10.43 -18.97
N ALA A 178 -11.11 9.73 -19.99
CA ALA A 178 -11.91 8.86 -20.83
C ALA A 178 -11.25 7.48 -20.95
N PRO A 179 -12.04 6.39 -20.90
CA PRO A 179 -11.53 5.08 -21.22
C PRO A 179 -11.39 4.92 -22.74
N ASP A 180 -10.59 3.96 -23.16
CA ASP A 180 -10.51 3.57 -24.56
C ASP A 180 -11.86 3.04 -25.10
N SER A 181 -12.04 3.09 -26.42
CA SER A 181 -13.26 2.64 -27.11
C SER A 181 -14.53 3.37 -26.65
N VAL A 182 -14.41 4.66 -26.40
CA VAL A 182 -15.54 5.60 -26.20
C VAL A 182 -15.55 6.63 -27.32
N ARG A 183 -16.74 7.10 -27.68
CA ARG A 183 -16.95 8.15 -28.67
C ARG A 183 -17.64 9.35 -28.05
N MET A 184 -17.07 10.53 -28.27
CA MET A 184 -17.73 11.79 -27.97
C MET A 184 -18.69 12.16 -29.10
N THR A 185 -19.98 12.29 -28.79
CA THR A 185 -21.02 12.58 -29.79
C THR A 185 -21.65 13.95 -29.64
N GLN A 186 -21.64 14.53 -28.44
CA GLN A 186 -22.34 15.78 -28.14
C GLN A 186 -21.49 16.68 -27.24
N PRO A 187 -21.17 17.93 -27.68
CA PRO A 187 -20.43 18.89 -26.84
C PRO A 187 -21.11 19.18 -25.50
N ALA A 188 -22.44 19.06 -25.45
CA ALA A 188 -23.27 19.30 -24.26
C ALA A 188 -22.86 18.43 -23.06
N ILE A 189 -22.30 17.24 -23.28
CA ILE A 189 -21.75 16.36 -22.24
C ILE A 189 -20.72 17.12 -21.41
N VAL A 190 -19.70 17.66 -22.09
CA VAL A 190 -18.59 18.37 -21.45
C VAL A 190 -19.07 19.65 -20.78
N THR A 191 -19.91 20.43 -21.45
CA THR A 191 -20.50 21.64 -20.88
C THR A 191 -21.23 21.36 -19.56
N THR A 192 -22.01 20.28 -19.50
CA THR A 192 -22.79 19.92 -18.31
C THR A 192 -21.87 19.46 -17.18
N MET A 193 -20.87 18.63 -17.49
CA MET A 193 -19.86 18.21 -16.52
C MET A 193 -19.09 19.41 -15.94
N VAL A 194 -18.65 20.36 -16.77
CA VAL A 194 -17.93 21.57 -16.33
C VAL A 194 -18.79 22.41 -15.38
N LYS A 195 -20.08 22.62 -15.70
CA LYS A 195 -21.01 23.33 -14.81
C LYS A 195 -21.12 22.66 -13.43
N HIS A 196 -21.08 21.33 -13.38
CA HIS A 196 -21.16 20.58 -12.12
C HIS A 196 -19.89 20.73 -11.29
N VAL A 197 -18.72 20.54 -11.90
CA VAL A 197 -17.42 20.69 -11.23
C VAL A 197 -17.20 22.13 -10.76
N TYR A 198 -17.69 23.13 -11.49
CA TYR A 198 -17.62 24.53 -11.05
C TYR A 198 -18.43 24.79 -9.77
N LYS A 199 -19.61 24.16 -9.65
CA LYS A 199 -20.45 24.23 -8.43
C LYS A 199 -19.87 23.42 -7.26
N HIS A 200 -19.17 22.33 -7.55
CA HIS A 200 -18.62 21.41 -6.56
C HIS A 200 -17.13 21.13 -6.83
N PRO A 201 -16.23 22.11 -6.62
CA PRO A 201 -14.82 22.01 -7.04
C PRO A 201 -14.00 20.96 -6.28
N GLY A 202 -14.49 20.49 -5.13
CA GLY A 202 -13.88 19.40 -4.36
C GLY A 202 -14.36 18.00 -4.76
N ASP A 203 -15.38 17.91 -5.61
CA ASP A 203 -15.97 16.65 -6.07
C ASP A 203 -15.63 16.40 -7.56
N MET A 204 -15.95 15.19 -8.01
CA MET A 204 -15.82 14.76 -9.40
C MET A 204 -17.20 14.54 -10.01
N VAL A 205 -17.27 14.52 -11.34
CA VAL A 205 -18.51 14.22 -12.06
C VAL A 205 -18.27 13.16 -13.11
N ALA A 206 -19.20 12.22 -13.22
CA ALA A 206 -19.12 11.10 -14.14
C ALA A 206 -20.30 11.07 -15.11
N VAL A 207 -20.02 10.67 -16.35
CA VAL A 207 -21.02 10.39 -17.38
C VAL A 207 -20.81 8.96 -17.87
N ARG A 208 -21.86 8.15 -17.81
CA ARG A 208 -21.80 6.72 -18.16
C ARG A 208 -21.59 6.52 -19.66
N VAL A 209 -20.98 5.40 -20.02
CA VAL A 209 -20.96 4.91 -21.41
C VAL A 209 -22.25 4.13 -21.71
N ALA A 210 -22.68 4.11 -22.96
CA ALA A 210 -23.91 3.44 -23.38
C ALA A 210 -23.89 1.95 -23.04
N GLY A 211 -25.01 1.44 -22.50
CA GLY A 211 -25.14 0.06 -22.04
C GLY A 211 -24.62 -0.21 -20.62
N GLU A 212 -23.85 0.71 -20.04
CA GLU A 212 -23.31 0.56 -18.69
C GLU A 212 -24.38 0.81 -17.61
N LYS A 213 -24.39 -0.04 -16.58
CA LYS A 213 -25.32 0.03 -15.46
C LYS A 213 -24.90 1.07 -14.42
N ARG A 214 -25.84 1.46 -13.54
CA ARG A 214 -25.55 2.36 -12.42
C ARG A 214 -24.99 1.57 -11.24
N HIS A 215 -23.70 1.22 -11.30
CA HIS A 215 -23.01 0.57 -10.19
C HIS A 215 -22.18 1.56 -9.37
N CYS A 216 -22.90 2.28 -8.52
CA CYS A 216 -22.34 3.23 -7.57
C CYS A 216 -21.86 2.50 -6.30
N LEU A 217 -20.62 2.75 -5.89
CA LEU A 217 -19.98 2.11 -4.75
C LEU A 217 -19.57 3.14 -3.69
N LEU A 218 -19.77 2.77 -2.43
CA LEU A 218 -19.24 3.47 -1.26
C LEU A 218 -17.96 2.76 -0.81
N LEU A 219 -16.94 3.55 -0.49
CA LEU A 219 -15.64 3.05 -0.08
C LEU A 219 -15.39 3.46 1.37
N ASP A 220 -15.05 2.48 2.19
CA ASP A 220 -14.51 2.70 3.53
C ASP A 220 -13.05 2.23 3.52
N VAL A 221 -12.13 3.19 3.53
CA VAL A 221 -10.69 2.97 3.42
C VAL A 221 -10.06 3.25 4.78
N ASN A 222 -9.66 2.19 5.49
CA ASN A 222 -9.02 2.32 6.79
C ASN A 222 -7.55 1.92 6.68
N LEU A 223 -6.68 2.90 6.40
CA LEU A 223 -5.23 2.68 6.27
C LEU A 223 -4.57 2.23 7.59
N LYS A 224 -5.18 2.58 8.73
CA LYS A 224 -4.71 2.13 10.05
C LYS A 224 -4.84 0.61 10.17
N GLU A 225 -5.93 0.06 9.67
CA GLU A 225 -6.23 -1.38 9.67
C GLU A 225 -5.93 -2.08 8.34
N TRP A 226 -5.34 -1.38 7.37
CA TRP A 226 -4.98 -1.93 6.05
C TRP A 226 -6.19 -2.49 5.29
N THR A 227 -7.38 -1.96 5.55
CA THR A 227 -8.63 -2.50 5.00
C THR A 227 -9.28 -1.56 4.00
N LEU A 228 -9.92 -2.16 3.01
CA LEU A 228 -10.76 -1.48 2.03
C LEU A 228 -12.09 -2.22 1.95
N VAL A 229 -13.20 -1.52 2.18
CA VAL A 229 -14.53 -2.10 2.11
C VAL A 229 -15.32 -1.42 1.00
N TYR A 230 -15.74 -2.20 0.02
CA TYR A 230 -16.68 -1.77 -1.01
C TYR A 230 -18.11 -2.13 -0.61
N ARG A 231 -19.01 -1.15 -0.64
CA ARG A 231 -20.45 -1.36 -0.42
C ARG A 231 -21.24 -0.83 -1.60
N LYS A 232 -22.33 -1.51 -1.96
CA LYS A 232 -23.26 -0.97 -2.96
C LYS A 232 -23.99 0.23 -2.36
N ALA A 233 -24.06 1.33 -3.10
CA ALA A 233 -24.90 2.45 -2.70
C ALA A 233 -26.38 2.02 -2.71
N ALA A 234 -27.18 2.56 -1.78
CA ALA A 234 -28.62 2.35 -1.80
C ALA A 234 -29.24 2.99 -3.05
N LYS A 235 -30.32 2.40 -3.60
CA LYS A 235 -30.96 2.85 -4.85
C LYS A 235 -31.29 4.36 -4.91
N LYS A 236 -31.59 4.98 -3.76
CA LYS A 236 -31.91 6.42 -3.66
C LYS A 236 -30.67 7.34 -3.69
N ALA A 237 -29.47 6.80 -3.50
CA ALA A 237 -28.19 7.52 -3.45
C ALA A 237 -27.26 7.16 -4.62
N GLU A 238 -27.76 6.48 -5.65
CA GLU A 238 -26.96 6.05 -6.81
C GLU A 238 -26.39 7.20 -7.65
N SER A 239 -26.83 8.44 -7.45
CA SER A 239 -26.29 9.62 -8.14
C SER A 239 -25.03 10.19 -7.48
N ARG A 240 -24.63 9.71 -6.29
CA ARG A 240 -23.45 10.20 -5.56
C ARG A 240 -22.68 9.06 -4.88
N CYS A 241 -21.44 8.81 -5.33
CA CYS A 241 -20.60 7.67 -4.91
C CYS A 241 -19.21 8.08 -4.40
N ASP A 242 -18.48 7.11 -3.88
CA ASP A 242 -17.02 7.17 -3.73
C ASP A 242 -16.29 6.57 -4.94
N ALA A 243 -16.85 5.55 -5.56
CA ALA A 243 -16.37 4.96 -6.80
C ALA A 243 -17.53 4.61 -7.73
N PHE A 244 -17.25 4.65 -9.03
CA PHE A 244 -18.12 4.15 -10.05
C PHE A 244 -17.45 2.98 -10.78
N ALA A 245 -18.11 1.81 -10.80
CA ALA A 245 -17.49 0.56 -11.23
C ALA A 245 -17.43 0.39 -12.75
N GLU A 246 -18.41 0.95 -13.48
CA GLU A 246 -18.51 0.78 -14.92
C GLU A 246 -17.66 1.78 -15.70
N ARG A 247 -17.55 1.59 -17.02
CA ARG A 247 -16.86 2.56 -17.88
C ARG A 247 -17.63 3.88 -17.92
N HIS A 248 -16.89 4.98 -17.78
CA HIS A 248 -17.45 6.32 -17.72
C HIS A 248 -16.41 7.36 -18.10
N LEU A 249 -16.88 8.52 -18.57
CA LEU A 249 -16.10 9.75 -18.57
C LEU A 249 -16.08 10.30 -17.14
N LEU A 250 -14.95 10.84 -16.70
CA LEU A 250 -14.78 11.41 -15.36
C LEU A 250 -14.13 12.79 -15.49
N LEU A 251 -14.72 13.83 -14.91
CA LEU A 251 -14.17 15.19 -14.90
C LEU A 251 -13.92 15.65 -13.46
N ALA A 252 -12.78 16.30 -13.25
CA ALA A 252 -12.38 16.85 -11.96
C ALA A 252 -11.55 18.14 -12.13
N LYS A 253 -11.43 18.92 -11.06
CA LYS A 253 -10.44 20.00 -10.96
C LYS A 253 -9.02 19.40 -10.96
N CYS A 254 -8.10 20.06 -11.66
CA CYS A 254 -6.69 19.65 -11.66
C CYS A 254 -6.06 19.73 -10.26
N SER A 255 -6.48 20.68 -9.43
CA SER A 255 -6.01 20.79 -8.04
C SER A 255 -6.34 19.55 -7.18
N LEU A 256 -7.51 18.93 -7.40
CA LEU A 256 -7.90 17.70 -6.72
C LEU A 256 -6.99 16.54 -7.17
N VAL A 257 -6.82 16.37 -8.48
CA VAL A 257 -6.07 15.24 -9.08
C VAL A 257 -4.57 15.35 -8.85
N LEU A 258 -3.99 16.52 -9.10
CA LEU A 258 -2.54 16.76 -8.93
C LEU A 258 -2.13 16.83 -7.45
N GLY A 259 -3.10 16.97 -6.54
CA GLY A 259 -2.90 16.86 -5.09
C GLY A 259 -2.90 15.43 -4.56
N LEU A 260 -3.15 14.42 -5.41
CA LEU A 260 -3.06 13.00 -5.07
C LEU A 260 -1.61 12.51 -5.10
N SER A 261 -1.31 11.43 -4.38
CA SER A 261 0.04 10.86 -4.34
C SER A 261 0.43 10.18 -5.64
N ASP A 262 -0.50 9.41 -6.22
CA ASP A 262 -0.33 8.82 -7.55
C ASP A 262 -1.68 8.76 -8.29
N PRO A 263 -2.13 9.86 -8.92
CA PRO A 263 -3.42 9.91 -9.60
C PRO A 263 -3.48 9.03 -10.86
N MET A 264 -2.35 8.54 -11.38
CA MET A 264 -2.27 7.73 -12.60
C MET A 264 -1.99 6.25 -12.30
N LEU A 265 -1.98 5.81 -11.04
CA LEU A 265 -1.84 4.40 -10.70
C LEU A 265 -2.97 3.57 -11.33
N ARG A 266 -2.65 2.34 -11.74
CA ARG A 266 -3.60 1.40 -12.35
C ARG A 266 -3.92 0.24 -11.40
N PRO A 267 -5.14 -0.35 -11.48
CA PRO A 267 -6.18 -0.11 -12.49
C PRO A 267 -6.86 1.25 -12.35
N PHE A 268 -7.03 1.94 -13.48
CA PHE A 268 -7.66 3.26 -13.52
C PHE A 268 -9.11 3.11 -13.99
N PRO A 269 -10.09 3.77 -13.34
CA PRO A 269 -9.97 4.78 -12.28
C PRO A 269 -10.02 4.24 -10.85
N GLN A 270 -9.94 2.92 -10.61
CA GLN A 270 -10.08 2.36 -9.26
C GLN A 270 -9.07 2.94 -8.25
N ALA A 271 -7.80 3.05 -8.62
CA ALA A 271 -6.76 3.63 -7.78
C ALA A 271 -7.02 5.12 -7.48
N LEU A 272 -7.56 5.84 -8.46
CA LEU A 272 -7.97 7.24 -8.30
C LEU A 272 -9.09 7.34 -7.26
N HIS A 273 -10.13 6.52 -7.39
CA HIS A 273 -11.29 6.51 -6.49
C HIS A 273 -10.92 6.26 -5.02
N ILE A 274 -9.99 5.34 -4.74
CA ILE A 274 -9.51 5.09 -3.37
C ILE A 274 -8.87 6.34 -2.78
N GLN A 275 -8.02 7.02 -3.54
CA GLN A 275 -7.32 8.24 -3.08
C GLN A 275 -8.25 9.43 -2.89
N THR A 276 -9.28 9.56 -3.73
CA THR A 276 -10.28 10.63 -3.62
C THR A 276 -11.27 10.39 -2.49
N ALA A 277 -11.67 9.13 -2.26
CA ALA A 277 -12.52 8.73 -1.14
C ALA A 277 -11.85 9.05 0.21
N LEU A 278 -10.55 8.80 0.34
CA LEU A 278 -9.75 9.19 1.51
C LEU A 278 -9.71 10.71 1.76
N ARG A 279 -9.91 11.52 0.72
CA ARG A 279 -10.01 12.99 0.81
C ARG A 279 -11.45 13.49 0.94
N GLY A 280 -12.43 12.57 1.05
CA GLY A 280 -13.85 12.90 1.17
C GLY A 280 -14.52 13.38 -0.13
N ALA A 281 -13.81 13.37 -1.26
CA ALA A 281 -14.34 13.77 -2.56
C ALA A 281 -15.32 12.71 -3.10
N LYS A 282 -16.48 13.17 -3.60
CA LYS A 282 -17.53 12.29 -4.14
C LYS A 282 -17.61 12.39 -5.66
N ILE A 283 -18.17 11.35 -6.29
CA ILE A 283 -18.48 11.30 -7.72
C ILE A 283 -19.98 11.55 -7.88
N HIS A 284 -20.34 12.56 -8.65
CA HIS A 284 -21.73 12.83 -9.04
C HIS A 284 -21.99 12.24 -10.42
N ILE A 285 -23.02 11.41 -10.57
CA ILE A 285 -23.34 10.76 -11.84
C ILE A 285 -24.41 11.59 -12.56
N ILE A 286 -24.09 12.06 -13.77
CA ILE A 286 -25.03 12.73 -14.66
C ILE A 286 -25.68 11.68 -15.57
N ASP A 287 -27.01 11.69 -15.62
CA ASP A 287 -27.80 10.74 -16.40
C ASP A 287 -28.46 11.33 -17.64
N ASP A 288 -28.48 12.66 -17.76
CA ASP A 288 -29.08 13.38 -18.90
C ASP A 288 -28.38 13.06 -20.23
N TYR A 289 -27.12 12.61 -20.15
CA TYR A 289 -26.31 12.26 -21.29
C TYR A 289 -25.58 10.94 -21.08
N VAL A 290 -25.20 10.32 -22.19
CA VAL A 290 -24.47 9.05 -22.21
C VAL A 290 -23.43 9.12 -23.34
N ALA A 291 -22.19 8.75 -23.03
CA ALA A 291 -21.13 8.63 -24.02
C ALA A 291 -21.33 7.36 -24.86
N GLN A 292 -21.03 7.39 -26.15
CA GLN A 292 -21.27 6.24 -27.03
C GLN A 292 -20.11 5.25 -27.02
N ASN A 293 -20.42 3.99 -27.33
CA ASN A 293 -19.41 2.97 -27.51
C ASN A 293 -18.63 3.16 -28.81
N GLY A 294 -17.33 2.88 -28.75
CA GLY A 294 -16.47 2.66 -29.89
C GLY A 294 -16.44 1.19 -30.31
N ARG A 295 -15.29 0.74 -30.82
CA ARG A 295 -15.08 -0.65 -31.22
C ARG A 295 -15.11 -1.58 -30.01
N THR A 296 -15.74 -2.73 -30.13
CA THR A 296 -15.62 -3.79 -29.11
C THR A 296 -14.20 -4.36 -29.15
N LEU A 297 -13.49 -4.31 -28.02
CA LEU A 297 -12.14 -4.85 -27.86
C LEU A 297 -12.14 -6.19 -27.12
N PHE A 298 -11.03 -6.92 -27.24
CA PHE A 298 -10.75 -8.17 -26.54
C PHE A 298 -11.78 -9.26 -26.88
N THR A 299 -12.13 -9.37 -28.16
CA THR A 299 -13.15 -10.31 -28.64
C THR A 299 -12.65 -11.76 -28.64
N THR A 300 -11.33 -11.97 -28.77
CA THR A 300 -10.70 -13.29 -28.78
C THR A 300 -10.40 -13.79 -27.37
N SER A 301 -10.40 -15.11 -27.16
CA SER A 301 -10.04 -15.67 -25.85
C SER A 301 -8.63 -15.28 -25.42
N HIS A 302 -7.68 -15.35 -26.35
CA HIS A 302 -6.28 -15.00 -26.10
C HIS A 302 -6.12 -13.57 -25.55
N ASN A 303 -6.80 -12.60 -26.15
CA ASN A 303 -6.70 -11.21 -25.70
C ASN A 303 -7.42 -10.98 -24.37
N ARG A 304 -8.52 -11.68 -24.10
CA ARG A 304 -9.17 -11.66 -22.77
C ARG A 304 -8.28 -12.23 -21.69
N ASP A 305 -7.54 -13.30 -21.96
CA ASP A 305 -6.63 -13.92 -20.98
C ASP A 305 -5.44 -12.99 -20.68
N LYS A 306 -4.88 -12.34 -21.71
CA LYS A 306 -3.86 -11.29 -21.54
C LYS A 306 -4.36 -10.12 -20.70
N LEU A 307 -5.57 -9.62 -20.99
CA LEU A 307 -6.18 -8.55 -20.21
C LEU A 307 -6.38 -8.96 -18.75
N ARG A 308 -6.95 -10.15 -18.49
CA ARG A 308 -7.15 -10.67 -17.12
C ARG A 308 -5.84 -10.75 -16.35
N ALA A 309 -4.78 -11.28 -16.96
CA ALA A 309 -3.47 -11.38 -16.32
C ALA A 309 -2.89 -9.98 -16.00
N ALA A 310 -2.99 -9.04 -16.94
CA ALA A 310 -2.51 -7.67 -16.74
C ALA A 310 -3.31 -6.93 -15.65
N THR A 311 -4.63 -7.06 -15.64
CA THR A 311 -5.51 -6.48 -14.63
C THR A 311 -5.22 -7.07 -13.25
N ALA A 312 -5.06 -8.39 -13.13
CA ALA A 312 -4.72 -9.03 -11.86
C ALA A 312 -3.37 -8.55 -11.32
N ALA A 313 -2.35 -8.42 -12.17
CA ALA A 313 -1.04 -7.91 -11.79
C ALA A 313 -1.08 -6.44 -11.32
N ARG A 314 -1.85 -5.59 -12.02
CA ARG A 314 -2.05 -4.19 -11.63
C ARG A 314 -2.83 -4.08 -10.33
N GLN A 315 -3.85 -4.94 -10.13
CA GLN A 315 -4.63 -4.98 -8.90
C GLN A 315 -3.76 -5.33 -7.69
N ALA A 316 -2.90 -6.34 -7.83
CA ALA A 316 -1.94 -6.70 -6.79
C ALA A 316 -1.00 -5.53 -6.44
N ARG A 317 -0.46 -4.85 -7.47
CA ARG A 317 0.39 -3.66 -7.30
C ARG A 317 -0.33 -2.52 -6.59
N LEU A 318 -1.57 -2.22 -6.99
CA LEU A 318 -2.39 -1.18 -6.35
C LEU A 318 -2.49 -1.40 -4.84
N TYR A 319 -2.84 -2.62 -4.43
CA TYR A 319 -3.01 -2.92 -3.02
C TYR A 319 -1.68 -2.97 -2.26
N GLU A 320 -0.61 -3.45 -2.90
CA GLU A 320 0.74 -3.38 -2.34
C GLU A 320 1.17 -1.93 -2.08
N GLU A 321 1.09 -1.05 -3.09
CA GLU A 321 1.54 0.34 -3.00
C GLU A 321 0.72 1.17 -1.99
N PHE A 322 -0.59 0.95 -1.91
CA PHE A 322 -1.44 1.65 -0.94
C PHE A 322 -1.38 1.01 0.48
N GLY A 323 -0.76 -0.16 0.60
CA GLY A 323 -0.76 -0.94 1.83
C GLY A 323 -2.17 -1.36 2.23
N ILE A 324 -2.94 -1.90 1.28
CA ILE A 324 -4.24 -2.53 1.52
C ILE A 324 -3.98 -4.03 1.56
N LYS A 325 -4.37 -4.69 2.65
CA LYS A 325 -4.09 -6.12 2.89
C LYS A 325 -5.35 -6.96 2.99
N LYS A 326 -6.52 -6.33 3.16
CA LYS A 326 -7.82 -7.00 3.22
C LYS A 326 -8.86 -6.17 2.49
N VAL A 327 -9.54 -6.78 1.52
CA VAL A 327 -10.57 -6.12 0.73
C VAL A 327 -11.89 -6.85 0.93
N HIS A 328 -12.94 -6.12 1.28
CA HIS A 328 -14.30 -6.64 1.33
C HIS A 328 -15.03 -6.21 0.05
N LEU A 329 -15.44 -7.19 -0.76
CA LEU A 329 -16.13 -6.94 -2.02
C LEU A 329 -17.64 -6.73 -1.82
N PRO A 330 -18.33 -6.08 -2.77
CA PRO A 330 -19.77 -5.84 -2.67
C PRO A 330 -20.64 -7.11 -2.63
N GLY A 331 -20.11 -8.26 -3.04
CA GLY A 331 -20.79 -9.56 -2.98
C GLY A 331 -20.64 -10.27 -1.62
N GLY A 332 -19.85 -9.71 -0.70
CA GLY A 332 -19.56 -10.30 0.61
C GLY A 332 -18.27 -11.13 0.63
N GLU A 333 -17.62 -11.33 -0.53
CA GLU A 333 -16.32 -11.99 -0.58
C GLU A 333 -15.24 -11.14 0.09
N VAL A 334 -14.23 -11.82 0.64
CA VAL A 334 -13.07 -11.19 1.27
C VAL A 334 -11.80 -11.64 0.57
N GLU A 335 -11.04 -10.67 0.06
CA GLU A 335 -9.75 -10.91 -0.58
C GLU A 335 -8.61 -10.52 0.37
N TRP A 336 -7.54 -11.30 0.35
CA TRP A 336 -6.35 -11.09 1.17
C TRP A 336 -5.14 -10.77 0.29
N HIS A 337 -4.46 -9.67 0.60
CA HIS A 337 -3.26 -9.18 -0.08
C HIS A 337 -2.11 -8.96 0.91
N GLY A 338 -2.08 -9.80 1.95
CA GLY A 338 -1.12 -9.76 3.03
C GLY A 338 -0.23 -11.00 3.07
N CYS A 339 0.32 -11.31 4.25
CA CYS A 339 1.08 -12.54 4.44
C CYS A 339 0.17 -13.76 4.60
N ASP A 340 0.67 -14.90 4.15
CA ASP A 340 0.08 -16.21 4.39
C ASP A 340 1.11 -17.16 4.99
N ARG A 341 0.84 -18.46 4.89
CA ARG A 341 1.69 -19.50 5.46
C ARG A 341 2.99 -19.75 4.69
N SER A 342 3.01 -19.41 3.41
CA SER A 342 4.14 -19.58 2.50
C SER A 342 5.04 -18.35 2.46
N THR A 343 4.55 -17.19 2.93
CA THR A 343 5.29 -15.93 2.92
C THR A 343 5.81 -15.54 4.31
N PRO A 344 6.84 -14.68 4.42
CA PRO A 344 7.17 -13.99 5.65
C PRO A 344 6.00 -13.18 6.22
N ARG A 345 6.03 -12.90 7.54
CA ARG A 345 5.10 -11.96 8.17
C ARG A 345 5.30 -10.54 7.62
N CYS A 346 4.29 -9.68 7.76
CA CYS A 346 4.27 -8.37 7.09
C CYS A 346 5.21 -7.30 7.68
N PHE A 347 5.79 -7.54 8.85
CA PHE A 347 6.65 -6.58 9.55
C PHE A 347 7.98 -7.25 9.90
N ALA A 348 9.03 -6.43 10.01
CA ALA A 348 10.39 -6.90 10.26
C ALA A 348 10.55 -7.49 11.67
N THR A 349 11.79 -7.80 12.05
CA THR A 349 12.12 -8.07 13.45
C THR A 349 11.76 -6.85 14.30
N VAL A 350 11.05 -7.07 15.40
CA VAL A 350 10.64 -6.00 16.32
C VAL A 350 11.86 -5.55 17.09
N VAL A 351 12.04 -4.23 17.22
CA VAL A 351 13.11 -3.59 17.99
C VAL A 351 12.44 -2.72 19.06
N ASP A 352 12.95 -2.77 20.29
CA ASP A 352 12.43 -2.02 21.44
C ASP A 352 10.90 -2.12 21.59
N GLU A 353 10.37 -3.33 21.41
CA GLU A 353 8.94 -3.69 21.55
C GLU A 353 7.99 -2.92 20.62
N THR A 354 8.53 -2.22 19.63
CA THR A 354 7.74 -1.32 18.77
C THR A 354 7.86 -1.74 17.30
N PRO A 355 6.85 -2.45 16.75
CA PRO A 355 6.85 -2.85 15.34
C PRO A 355 6.80 -1.67 14.37
N ASP A 356 7.33 -1.86 13.16
CA ASP A 356 7.45 -0.78 12.16
C ASP A 356 6.11 -0.13 11.77
N TYR A 357 5.01 -0.91 11.82
CA TYR A 357 3.69 -0.40 11.48
C TYR A 357 3.20 0.72 12.42
N LEU A 358 3.64 0.72 13.68
CA LEU A 358 3.26 1.76 14.63
C LEU A 358 3.85 3.12 14.25
N TYR A 359 5.12 3.16 13.81
CA TYR A 359 5.76 4.37 13.29
C TYR A 359 5.10 4.89 12.00
N ARG A 360 4.47 4.00 11.24
CA ARG A 360 3.69 4.35 10.05
C ARG A 360 2.28 4.86 10.37
N GLY A 361 1.93 4.98 11.66
CA GLY A 361 0.58 5.36 12.10
C GLY A 361 -0.47 4.29 11.82
N ARG A 362 -0.04 3.03 11.68
CA ARG A 362 -0.90 1.88 11.39
C ARG A 362 -0.90 0.90 12.56
N TRP A 363 -1.83 -0.04 12.53
CA TRP A 363 -1.96 -1.15 13.47
C TRP A 363 -1.47 -2.44 12.85
N THR A 364 -1.60 -3.55 13.55
CA THR A 364 -1.11 -4.85 13.07
C THR A 364 -1.83 -5.23 11.76
N PRO A 365 -1.09 -5.63 10.72
CA PRO A 365 -1.69 -6.12 9.49
C PRO A 365 -2.76 -7.18 9.74
N PRO A 366 -3.95 -7.09 9.12
CA PRO A 366 -5.08 -7.97 9.44
C PRO A 366 -4.78 -9.44 9.12
N CYS A 367 -3.93 -9.70 8.12
CA CYS A 367 -3.44 -11.04 7.79
C CYS A 367 -2.54 -11.61 8.90
N CYS A 368 -1.71 -10.78 9.54
CA CYS A 368 -0.90 -11.20 10.69
C CYS A 368 -1.79 -11.52 11.89
N LEU A 369 -2.79 -10.67 12.19
CA LEU A 369 -3.76 -10.94 13.24
C LEU A 369 -4.52 -12.26 12.97
N GLU A 370 -4.98 -12.50 11.74
CA GLU A 370 -5.64 -13.76 11.39
C GLU A 370 -4.73 -14.98 11.58
N ASN A 371 -3.46 -14.88 11.18
CA ASN A 371 -2.49 -15.95 11.39
C ASN A 371 -2.17 -16.15 12.89
N LEU A 372 -2.10 -15.08 13.70
CA LEU A 372 -1.98 -15.19 15.16
C LEU A 372 -3.17 -15.90 15.80
N ARG A 373 -4.41 -15.54 15.40
CA ARG A 373 -5.61 -16.24 15.88
C ARG A 373 -5.57 -17.73 15.58
N ARG A 374 -5.12 -18.11 14.39
CA ARG A 374 -4.95 -19.53 13.99
C ARG A 374 -3.91 -20.23 14.84
N THR A 375 -2.75 -19.62 15.04
CA THR A 375 -1.69 -20.17 15.90
C THR A 375 -2.15 -20.30 17.35
N ALA A 376 -2.83 -19.29 17.90
CA ALA A 376 -3.36 -19.32 19.27
C ALA A 376 -4.34 -20.49 19.48
N ARG A 377 -5.35 -20.62 18.60
CA ARG A 377 -6.31 -21.72 18.67
C ARG A 377 -5.64 -23.10 18.56
N HIS A 378 -4.62 -23.21 17.70
CA HIS A 378 -3.85 -24.45 17.57
C HIS A 378 -3.11 -24.79 18.87
N VAL A 379 -2.40 -23.82 19.44
CA VAL A 379 -1.67 -23.99 20.71
C VAL A 379 -2.62 -24.40 21.83
N PHE A 380 -3.76 -23.72 21.99
CA PHE A 380 -4.75 -24.06 23.02
C PHE A 380 -5.22 -25.52 22.88
N ALA A 381 -5.58 -25.93 21.66
CA ALA A 381 -6.03 -27.30 21.40
C ALA A 381 -4.96 -28.35 21.72
N ILE A 382 -3.68 -28.06 21.47
CA ILE A 382 -2.57 -28.96 21.80
C ILE A 382 -2.34 -29.01 23.31
N LEU A 383 -2.32 -27.86 24.00
CA LEU A 383 -2.15 -27.81 25.46
C LEU A 383 -3.28 -28.57 26.17
N GLU A 384 -4.53 -28.40 25.74
CA GLU A 384 -5.70 -29.12 26.27
C GLU A 384 -5.59 -30.63 26.04
N ARG A 385 -5.18 -31.06 24.83
CA ARG A 385 -4.96 -32.47 24.51
C ARG A 385 -3.86 -33.10 25.37
N CYS A 386 -2.79 -32.34 25.62
CA CYS A 386 -1.70 -32.73 26.51
C CYS A 386 -2.08 -32.65 28.00
N LYS A 387 -3.27 -32.13 28.35
CA LYS A 387 -3.69 -31.83 29.72
C LYS A 387 -2.74 -30.88 30.46
N VAL A 388 -2.12 -29.95 29.72
CA VAL A 388 -1.29 -28.87 30.29
C VAL A 388 -2.20 -27.78 30.81
N ARG A 389 -2.07 -27.44 32.09
CA ARG A 389 -2.78 -26.30 32.68
C ARG A 389 -2.15 -25.01 32.16
N TYR A 390 -2.91 -24.28 31.35
CA TYR A 390 -2.50 -23.02 30.75
C TYR A 390 -3.47 -21.89 31.13
N TRP A 391 -3.05 -20.64 30.92
CA TRP A 391 -3.90 -19.46 31.00
C TRP A 391 -3.41 -18.39 30.02
N LEU A 392 -4.34 -17.57 29.49
CA LEU A 392 -3.95 -16.36 28.77
C LEU A 392 -3.16 -15.43 29.70
N GLU A 393 -2.09 -14.86 29.17
CA GLU A 393 -1.18 -13.99 29.90
C GLU A 393 -1.08 -12.60 29.24
N GLY A 394 -0.55 -11.62 29.96
CA GLY A 394 -0.09 -10.34 29.39
C GLY A 394 -1.11 -9.63 28.50
N GLY A 395 -0.66 -9.22 27.31
CA GLY A 395 -1.47 -8.51 26.32
C GLY A 395 -2.64 -9.34 25.79
N SER A 396 -2.48 -10.66 25.76
CA SER A 396 -3.52 -11.60 25.29
C SER A 396 -4.71 -11.68 26.24
N LEU A 397 -4.47 -11.80 27.55
CA LEU A 397 -5.54 -11.74 28.55
C LEU A 397 -6.23 -10.37 28.56
N LEU A 398 -5.44 -9.29 28.39
CA LEU A 398 -5.96 -7.94 28.31
C LEU A 398 -6.86 -7.72 27.08
N GLY A 399 -6.47 -8.24 25.92
CA GLY A 399 -7.28 -8.23 24.70
C GLY A 399 -8.56 -9.05 24.85
N ALA A 400 -8.46 -10.25 25.45
CA ALA A 400 -9.62 -11.06 25.78
C ALA A 400 -10.63 -10.30 26.65
N ALA A 401 -10.17 -9.65 27.71
CA ALA A 401 -11.03 -8.89 28.62
C ALA A 401 -11.62 -7.60 28.01
N ARG A 402 -10.97 -7.00 27.00
CA ARG A 402 -11.43 -5.75 26.36
C ARG A 402 -12.36 -5.98 25.18
N ASN A 403 -11.97 -6.85 24.26
CA ASN A 403 -12.60 -6.99 22.95
C ASN A 403 -12.71 -8.45 22.49
N HIS A 404 -12.50 -9.42 23.39
CA HIS A 404 -12.56 -10.86 23.12
C HIS A 404 -11.63 -11.34 21.99
N ASP A 405 -10.58 -10.58 21.71
CA ASP A 405 -9.67 -10.80 20.59
C ASP A 405 -8.30 -10.16 20.90
N ILE A 406 -7.32 -10.39 20.03
CA ILE A 406 -5.99 -9.78 20.12
C ILE A 406 -6.14 -8.25 20.09
N ILE A 407 -5.32 -7.54 20.88
CA ILE A 407 -5.27 -6.07 20.83
C ILE A 407 -4.86 -5.66 19.40
N PRO A 408 -5.54 -4.71 18.72
CA PRO A 408 -5.34 -4.49 17.28
C PRO A 408 -3.92 -4.09 16.84
N TRP A 409 -3.10 -3.61 17.77
CA TRP A 409 -1.71 -3.23 17.55
C TRP A 409 -0.68 -4.22 18.12
N ASP A 410 -1.14 -5.32 18.70
CA ASP A 410 -0.28 -6.39 19.22
C ASP A 410 0.26 -7.28 18.11
N TYR A 411 1.40 -7.94 18.36
CA TYR A 411 2.10 -8.71 17.33
C TYR A 411 2.34 -10.19 17.65
N ASP A 412 2.00 -10.62 18.86
CA ASP A 412 2.11 -11.99 19.37
C ASP A 412 0.92 -12.34 20.28
N VAL A 413 0.98 -13.54 20.86
CA VAL A 413 0.02 -14.03 21.86
C VAL A 413 0.80 -14.69 22.99
N ASP A 414 0.46 -14.38 24.23
CA ASP A 414 1.15 -14.88 25.43
C ASP A 414 0.28 -15.84 26.22
N VAL A 415 0.89 -16.95 26.63
CA VAL A 415 0.25 -17.99 27.44
C VAL A 415 1.16 -18.37 28.59
N GLY A 416 0.63 -18.40 29.82
CA GLY A 416 1.30 -19.01 30.95
C GLY A 416 0.94 -20.49 31.08
N VAL A 417 1.89 -21.33 31.50
CA VAL A 417 1.65 -22.74 31.81
C VAL A 417 2.29 -23.14 33.14
N TYR A 418 1.77 -24.17 33.78
CA TYR A 418 2.48 -24.82 34.89
C TYR A 418 3.73 -25.55 34.37
N ALA A 419 4.91 -25.21 34.89
CA ALA A 419 6.18 -25.77 34.45
C ALA A 419 6.28 -27.29 34.65
N GLU A 420 5.63 -27.82 35.69
CA GLU A 420 5.55 -29.26 35.96
C GLU A 420 4.76 -30.05 34.90
N ASP A 421 3.89 -29.39 34.13
CA ASP A 421 3.10 -30.03 33.07
C ASP A 421 3.87 -30.13 31.74
N VAL A 422 4.99 -29.40 31.59
CA VAL A 422 5.78 -29.30 30.34
C VAL A 422 6.25 -30.68 29.86
N GLU A 423 6.75 -31.51 30.77
CA GLU A 423 7.29 -32.83 30.43
C GLU A 423 6.21 -33.84 30.00
N GLY A 424 4.94 -33.59 30.36
CA GLY A 424 3.78 -34.38 29.97
C GLY A 424 3.33 -34.13 28.53
N CYS A 425 3.70 -33.00 27.93
CA CYS A 425 3.37 -32.68 26.55
C CYS A 425 4.54 -32.96 25.61
N GLU A 426 4.36 -33.89 24.66
CA GLU A 426 5.43 -34.28 23.74
C GLU A 426 5.99 -33.09 22.94
N TRP A 427 5.14 -32.15 22.55
CA TRP A 427 5.51 -30.98 21.76
C TRP A 427 6.42 -30.05 22.54
N LEU A 428 6.06 -29.71 23.78
CA LEU A 428 6.88 -28.86 24.64
C LEU A 428 8.20 -29.54 25.03
N ARG A 429 8.13 -30.82 25.44
CA ARG A 429 9.32 -31.61 25.80
C ARG A 429 10.32 -31.72 24.64
N ASN A 430 9.84 -31.94 23.43
CA ASN A 430 10.69 -32.05 22.25
C ASN A 430 11.22 -30.66 21.81
N ALA A 431 10.39 -29.62 21.84
CA ALA A 431 10.77 -28.24 21.55
C ALA A 431 11.89 -27.72 22.46
N ARG A 432 11.98 -28.24 23.70
CA ARG A 432 13.06 -27.94 24.65
C ARG A 432 14.44 -28.35 24.12
N ARG A 433 14.50 -29.38 23.28
CA ARG A 433 15.76 -29.96 22.75
C ARG A 433 16.10 -29.44 21.36
N GLN A 434 15.10 -29.25 20.52
CA GLN A 434 15.28 -28.80 19.15
C GLN A 434 14.00 -28.16 18.59
N SER A 435 14.14 -27.33 17.56
CA SER A 435 13.01 -26.84 16.79
C SER A 435 12.33 -28.00 16.05
N ILE A 436 11.02 -28.15 16.21
CA ILE A 436 10.20 -29.21 15.61
C ILE A 436 9.04 -28.60 14.82
N VAL A 437 8.57 -29.33 13.81
CA VAL A 437 7.41 -28.92 13.01
C VAL A 437 6.34 -29.99 13.15
N ASP A 438 5.14 -29.58 13.54
CA ASP A 438 4.02 -30.51 13.68
C ASP A 438 3.37 -30.88 12.34
N ALA A 439 2.41 -31.80 12.40
CA ALA A 439 1.71 -32.30 11.22
C ALA A 439 0.94 -31.20 10.48
N ASP A 440 0.43 -30.22 11.22
CA ASP A 440 -0.25 -29.09 10.64
C ASP A 440 0.74 -28.11 10.05
N GLY A 441 2.00 -28.07 10.51
CA GLY A 441 3.14 -27.31 9.98
C GLY A 441 3.57 -26.11 10.85
N PHE A 442 3.07 -26.01 12.08
CA PHE A 442 3.51 -25.01 13.06
C PHE A 442 4.89 -25.40 13.60
N VAL A 443 5.70 -24.40 13.93
CA VAL A 443 7.08 -24.61 14.40
C VAL A 443 7.12 -24.39 15.90
N TRP A 444 7.49 -25.41 16.66
CA TRP A 444 7.65 -25.35 18.12
C TRP A 444 9.14 -25.34 18.46
N GLU A 445 9.56 -24.37 19.25
CA GLU A 445 10.96 -24.24 19.67
C GLU A 445 11.08 -23.62 21.06
N LYS A 446 12.22 -23.84 21.70
CA LYS A 446 12.62 -23.07 22.88
C LYS A 446 13.23 -21.75 22.43
N ALA A 447 12.80 -20.64 23.01
CA ALA A 447 13.35 -19.33 22.72
C ALA A 447 14.81 -19.22 23.21
N VAL A 448 15.63 -18.49 22.45
CA VAL A 448 17.05 -18.25 22.81
C VAL A 448 17.16 -17.10 23.82
N GLU A 449 16.20 -16.18 23.80
CA GLU A 449 16.19 -14.94 24.58
C GLU A 449 15.78 -15.13 26.06
N GLY A 450 15.20 -16.28 26.40
CA GLY A 450 14.71 -16.58 27.76
C GLY A 450 14.23 -18.01 27.93
N ASP A 451 13.76 -18.36 29.12
CA ASP A 451 13.29 -19.72 29.42
C ASP A 451 11.81 -19.91 29.10
N PHE A 452 11.44 -19.76 27.82
CA PHE A 452 10.08 -19.93 27.32
C PHE A 452 10.05 -20.66 25.97
N PHE A 453 8.87 -21.13 25.58
CA PHE A 453 8.66 -21.77 24.27
C PHE A 453 7.97 -20.81 23.32
N ARG A 454 8.27 -20.95 22.03
CA ARG A 454 7.67 -20.16 20.95
C ARG A 454 7.07 -21.09 19.90
N VAL A 455 5.83 -20.81 19.52
CA VAL A 455 5.11 -21.54 18.47
C VAL A 455 4.83 -20.62 17.31
N GLN A 456 5.52 -20.82 16.18
CA GLN A 456 5.39 -19.99 15.00
C GLN A 456 4.37 -20.57 14.02
N TYR A 457 3.67 -19.71 13.27
CA TYR A 457 2.64 -20.10 12.29
C TYR A 457 3.18 -21.05 11.20
N SER A 458 4.42 -20.85 10.77
CA SER A 458 5.16 -21.74 9.86
C SER A 458 6.65 -21.39 9.84
N ARG A 459 7.46 -22.18 9.12
CA ARG A 459 8.88 -21.85 8.88
C ARG A 459 9.09 -20.52 8.16
N ALA A 460 8.18 -20.15 7.27
CA ALA A 460 8.25 -18.89 6.51
C ALA A 460 7.69 -17.72 7.33
N ASN A 461 6.58 -17.95 8.03
CA ASN A 461 5.84 -16.91 8.74
C ASN A 461 6.01 -17.01 10.26
N ARG A 462 6.75 -16.05 10.82
CA ARG A 462 7.14 -16.00 12.24
C ARG A 462 6.20 -15.20 13.15
N VAL A 463 4.93 -15.03 12.79
CA VAL A 463 3.93 -14.66 13.82
C VAL A 463 3.80 -15.83 14.79
N HIS A 464 3.67 -15.57 16.08
CA HIS A 464 3.88 -16.61 17.08
C HIS A 464 3.01 -16.45 18.33
N VAL A 465 2.95 -17.56 19.08
CA VAL A 465 2.46 -17.63 20.45
C VAL A 465 3.66 -17.96 21.34
N ASP A 466 3.87 -17.18 22.39
CA ASP A 466 4.87 -17.43 23.42
C ASP A 466 4.23 -18.13 24.63
N ILE A 467 4.91 -19.16 25.13
CA ILE A 467 4.44 -20.03 26.22
C ILE A 467 5.45 -19.96 27.36
N PHE A 468 5.04 -19.34 28.47
CA PHE A 468 5.86 -19.06 29.64
C PHE A 468 5.61 -20.10 30.74
N PRO A 469 6.58 -20.96 31.07
CA PRO A 469 6.48 -21.88 32.19
C PRO A 469 6.64 -21.15 33.53
N PHE A 470 5.66 -21.31 34.42
CA PHE A 470 5.71 -20.81 35.80
C PHE A 470 5.71 -21.97 36.80
N ARG A 471 6.40 -21.78 37.93
CA ARG A 471 6.36 -22.69 39.09
C ARG A 471 5.86 -21.96 40.32
N ALA A 472 5.17 -22.67 41.21
CA ALA A 472 4.81 -22.14 42.51
C ALA A 472 6.03 -22.23 43.46
N LYS A 473 6.38 -21.12 44.10
CA LYS A 473 7.28 -21.06 45.26
C LYS A 473 6.49 -21.35 46.55
N ASP A 474 7.24 -21.62 47.63
CA ASP A 474 6.68 -21.67 48.98
C ASP A 474 5.88 -20.39 49.26
N GLY A 475 4.66 -20.55 49.77
CA GLY A 475 3.70 -19.45 49.97
C GLY A 475 2.74 -19.20 48.81
N GLY A 476 2.77 -20.02 47.74
CA GLY A 476 1.78 -19.97 46.66
C GLY A 476 1.96 -18.77 45.74
N ILE A 477 3.20 -18.37 45.47
CA ILE A 477 3.54 -17.33 44.51
C ILE A 477 4.08 -17.97 43.23
N MET A 478 3.48 -17.65 42.09
CA MET A 478 3.93 -18.08 40.77
C MET A 478 5.13 -17.25 40.32
N THR A 479 6.16 -17.94 39.84
CA THR A 479 7.45 -17.35 39.43
C THR A 479 8.02 -18.08 38.21
N LYS A 480 9.03 -17.49 37.57
CA LYS A 480 9.84 -18.09 36.51
C LYS A 480 11.30 -17.64 36.63
N ASP A 481 12.18 -18.28 35.85
CA ASP A 481 13.64 -18.06 35.93
C ASP A 481 14.12 -16.78 35.23
N THR A 482 13.39 -16.32 34.20
CA THR A 482 13.79 -15.19 33.37
C THR A 482 12.66 -14.18 33.23
N TRP A 483 12.95 -12.90 33.47
CA TRP A 483 12.00 -11.78 33.40
C TRP A 483 12.48 -10.73 32.41
N PHE A 484 11.57 -10.05 31.73
CA PHE A 484 11.90 -8.98 30.79
C PHE A 484 11.91 -7.61 31.50
N PRO A 485 13.07 -6.92 31.63
CA PRO A 485 13.16 -5.66 32.38
C PRO A 485 12.26 -4.55 31.86
N THR A 486 11.95 -4.58 30.57
CA THR A 486 11.13 -3.61 29.84
C THR A 486 9.63 -3.91 29.92
N HIS A 487 9.22 -5.04 30.51
CA HIS A 487 7.83 -5.44 30.69
C HIS A 487 7.46 -5.44 32.19
N PRO A 488 7.01 -4.31 32.76
CA PRO A 488 6.62 -4.25 34.18
C PRO A 488 5.52 -5.27 34.57
N GLN A 489 4.68 -5.65 33.61
CA GLN A 489 3.64 -6.65 33.78
C GLN A 489 4.17 -8.09 33.88
N ASP A 490 5.42 -8.32 33.45
CA ASP A 490 6.11 -9.59 33.58
C ASP A 490 6.67 -9.69 35.01
N CYS A 491 5.79 -10.03 35.95
CA CYS A 491 6.09 -10.09 37.37
C CYS A 491 5.50 -11.35 38.04
N GLU A 492 6.00 -11.65 39.25
CA GLU A 492 5.45 -12.71 40.09
C GLU A 492 4.02 -12.39 40.52
N PHE A 493 3.19 -13.42 40.70
CA PHE A 493 1.80 -13.22 41.09
C PHE A 493 1.27 -14.35 41.99
N PRO A 494 0.25 -14.09 42.84
CA PRO A 494 -0.36 -15.11 43.67
C PRO A 494 -1.03 -16.25 42.88
N GLU A 495 -0.70 -17.50 43.21
CA GLU A 495 -1.28 -18.70 42.59
C GLU A 495 -2.80 -18.82 42.81
N ARG A 496 -3.36 -18.11 43.81
CA ARG A 496 -4.82 -18.03 44.01
C ARG A 496 -5.58 -17.62 42.76
N PHE A 497 -4.96 -16.84 41.87
CA PHE A 497 -5.56 -16.46 40.59
C PHE A 497 -5.71 -17.64 39.61
N LEU A 498 -5.01 -18.75 39.83
CA LEU A 498 -5.08 -19.96 39.01
C LEU A 498 -5.91 -21.08 39.65
N LYS A 499 -6.42 -20.87 40.87
CA LYS A 499 -7.12 -21.90 41.67
C LYS A 499 -8.52 -21.42 42.08
N PRO A 500 -9.58 -21.71 41.30
CA PRO A 500 -9.56 -22.42 40.01
C PRO A 500 -9.19 -21.50 38.84
N LEU A 501 -8.74 -22.09 37.73
CA LEU A 501 -8.75 -21.43 36.43
C LEU A 501 -10.22 -21.24 35.98
N THR A 502 -10.45 -20.20 35.19
CA THR A 502 -11.73 -19.93 34.53
C THR A 502 -11.55 -19.97 33.01
N THR A 503 -12.59 -19.65 32.26
CA THR A 503 -12.54 -19.50 30.80
C THR A 503 -12.99 -18.11 30.38
N ILE A 504 -12.41 -17.59 29.30
CA ILE A 504 -12.78 -16.31 28.69
C ILE A 504 -12.84 -16.45 27.17
N LEU A 505 -13.74 -15.71 26.52
CA LEU A 505 -13.79 -15.66 25.05
C LEU A 505 -12.55 -14.92 24.53
N PHE A 506 -11.76 -15.60 23.71
CA PHE A 506 -10.60 -15.03 23.05
C PHE A 506 -10.44 -15.65 21.67
N VAL A 507 -10.20 -14.82 20.65
CA VAL A 507 -10.01 -15.24 19.25
C VAL A 507 -11.09 -16.19 18.74
N GLY A 508 -12.33 -16.07 19.24
CA GLY A 508 -13.47 -16.90 18.83
C GLY A 508 -13.57 -18.28 19.49
N VAL A 509 -12.75 -18.58 20.50
CA VAL A 509 -12.86 -19.80 21.33
C VAL A 509 -12.85 -19.44 22.82
N PHE A 510 -13.34 -20.33 23.68
CA PHE A 510 -13.19 -20.16 25.13
C PHE A 510 -11.82 -20.68 25.55
N ALA A 511 -10.91 -19.76 25.87
CA ALA A 511 -9.56 -20.08 26.34
C ALA A 511 -9.49 -20.05 27.87
N SER A 512 -8.57 -20.82 28.45
CA SER A 512 -8.30 -20.80 29.89
C SER A 512 -7.74 -19.45 30.34
N ALA A 513 -8.15 -18.96 31.51
CA ALA A 513 -7.76 -17.68 32.07
C ALA A 513 -7.65 -17.73 33.60
N PRO A 514 -6.93 -16.79 34.22
CA PRO A 514 -6.96 -16.62 35.67
C PRO A 514 -8.37 -16.28 36.15
N ASN A 515 -8.77 -16.76 37.33
CA ASN A 515 -9.96 -16.22 38.01
C ASN A 515 -9.77 -14.74 38.34
N ASN A 516 -10.87 -14.04 38.58
CA ASN A 516 -10.87 -12.60 38.84
C ASN A 516 -10.04 -11.81 37.80
N VAL A 517 -10.25 -12.07 36.51
CA VAL A 517 -9.46 -11.52 35.38
C VAL A 517 -9.16 -10.02 35.52
N THR A 518 -10.14 -9.21 35.92
CA THR A 518 -9.95 -7.76 36.12
C THR A 518 -8.95 -7.47 37.23
N GLU A 519 -9.05 -8.15 38.38
CA GLU A 519 -8.14 -7.98 39.50
C GLU A 519 -6.71 -8.41 39.12
N PHE A 520 -6.58 -9.53 38.41
CA PHE A 520 -5.29 -10.02 37.89
C PHE A 520 -4.64 -9.01 36.93
N LEU A 521 -5.41 -8.47 35.98
CA LEU A 521 -4.92 -7.47 35.04
C LEU A 521 -4.57 -6.16 35.72
N GLU A 522 -5.36 -5.70 36.69
CA GLU A 522 -5.04 -4.49 37.45
C GLU A 522 -3.81 -4.68 38.36
N PHE A 523 -3.57 -5.88 38.87
CA PHE A 523 -2.35 -6.23 39.58
C PHE A 523 -1.11 -6.10 38.68
N LYS A 524 -1.18 -6.60 37.43
CA LYS A 524 -0.04 -6.59 36.49
C LYS A 524 0.19 -5.27 35.78
N PHE A 525 -0.88 -4.61 35.31
CA PHE A 525 -0.78 -3.42 34.46
C PHE A 525 -1.19 -2.13 35.18
N GLY A 526 -1.68 -2.23 36.41
CA GLY A 526 -2.21 -1.10 37.17
C GLY A 526 -3.71 -0.85 36.98
N LYS A 527 -4.27 -0.11 37.93
CA LYS A 527 -5.72 0.12 38.05
C LYS A 527 -6.31 0.80 36.82
N GLY A 528 -7.44 0.27 36.35
CA GLY A 528 -8.19 0.81 35.21
C GLY A 528 -7.57 0.51 33.85
N VAL A 529 -6.63 -0.44 33.76
CA VAL A 529 -6.00 -0.83 32.48
C VAL A 529 -7.05 -1.13 31.41
N LEU A 530 -8.15 -1.82 31.73
CA LEU A 530 -9.19 -2.18 30.75
C LEU A 530 -9.73 -0.98 29.96
N LYS A 531 -9.76 0.22 30.56
CA LYS A 531 -10.33 1.44 29.97
C LYS A 531 -9.28 2.40 29.40
N LYS A 532 -7.99 2.12 29.58
CA LYS A 532 -6.87 3.01 29.20
C LYS A 532 -5.95 2.31 28.19
N PRO A 533 -6.25 2.33 26.88
CA PRO A 533 -5.38 1.75 25.88
C PRO A 533 -4.03 2.48 25.82
N GLN A 534 -2.97 1.72 25.65
CA GLN A 534 -1.60 2.20 25.50
C GLN A 534 -0.89 1.36 24.42
N TYR A 535 0.06 1.97 23.72
CA TYR A 535 0.99 1.22 22.88
C TYR A 535 2.08 0.56 23.72
N PRO A 536 2.79 -0.46 23.19
CA PRO A 536 3.77 -1.23 23.96
C PRO A 536 4.83 -0.35 24.64
N ASN A 537 5.33 0.66 23.93
CA ASN A 537 6.29 1.63 24.47
C ASN A 537 5.74 3.08 24.40
N PRO A 538 4.98 3.53 25.42
CA PRO A 538 4.37 4.86 25.43
C PRO A 538 5.37 6.02 25.46
N ALA A 539 6.59 5.79 25.97
CA ALA A 539 7.64 6.80 26.00
C ALA A 539 8.17 7.10 24.60
N LEU A 540 8.20 6.08 23.73
CA LEU A 540 8.61 6.20 22.34
C LEU A 540 7.46 6.64 21.43
N LEU A 541 6.28 6.04 21.60
CA LEU A 541 5.09 6.36 20.83
C LEU A 541 3.83 6.36 21.69
N ALA A 542 3.30 7.55 21.95
CA ALA A 542 2.06 7.69 22.71
C ALA A 542 0.85 7.16 21.93
N TYR A 543 -0.08 6.51 22.64
CA TYR A 543 -1.37 6.14 22.05
C TYR A 543 -2.14 7.40 21.61
N PRO A 544 -2.70 7.45 20.39
CA PRO A 544 -3.39 8.63 19.91
C PRO A 544 -4.56 8.98 20.81
N LYS A 545 -4.60 10.22 21.31
CA LYS A 545 -5.81 10.76 21.95
C LYS A 545 -6.91 10.77 20.88
N THR A 546 -8.05 10.16 21.17
CA THR A 546 -9.26 10.31 20.35
C THR A 546 -9.53 11.81 20.21
N ARG A 547 -9.47 12.33 18.98
CA ARG A 547 -9.85 13.71 18.67
C ARG A 547 -11.36 13.86 18.69
#